data_AF-A0A388SHC7-F1
#
_entry.id   AF-A0A388SHC7-F1
#
_cell.length_a   1.000
_cell.length_b   1.000
_cell.length_c   1.000
_cell.angle_alpha   90.00
_cell.angle_beta   90.00
_cell.angle_gamma   90.00
#
_symmetry.space_group_name_H-M   'P 1'
#
loop_
_entity.id
_entity.type
_entity.pdbx_description
1 polymer ?
#
loop_
_entity_poly.entity_id
_entity_poly.type
_entity_poly.pdbx_seq_one_letter_code
_entity_poly.pdbx_strand_id
1 'polypeptide(L)'
;MKKTIIAAFALGLFAAASANAVSWDCTKARSYSEKLICASPDLSKMDDHLAMTYEKAKRATGNSAVFKKFQNENWKRREECRSIGCVVDWYQTSEAYYSEIIRRATGGASARGQAGRP
;
A
#
# COMPACT_ATOMS: atom_id res chain seq x y z
N MET A 1 30.88 53.57 -19.31
CA MET A 1 31.11 52.88 -18.02
C MET A 1 29.81 52.90 -17.23
N LYS A 2 29.06 51.79 -17.21
CA LYS A 2 27.80 51.65 -16.46
C LYS A 2 27.94 50.36 -15.63
N LYS A 3 28.08 50.52 -14.31
CA LYS A 3 28.13 49.40 -13.36
C LYS A 3 26.69 48.98 -13.08
N THR A 4 26.28 47.86 -13.67
CA THR A 4 24.95 47.27 -13.49
C THR A 4 24.82 46.66 -12.10
N ILE A 5 23.63 46.86 -11.55
CA ILE A 5 23.20 46.62 -10.18
C ILE A 5 23.09 45.12 -9.89
N ILE A 6 23.56 44.71 -8.71
CA ILE A 6 23.38 43.35 -8.16
C ILE A 6 21.88 43.14 -7.88
N ALA A 7 21.22 42.34 -8.70
CA ALA A 7 19.88 41.83 -8.42
C ALA A 7 20.01 40.37 -7.96
N ALA A 8 20.13 40.19 -6.64
CA ALA A 8 19.94 38.90 -6.01
C ALA A 8 18.45 38.57 -6.04
N PHE A 9 18.04 37.68 -6.94
CA PHE A 9 16.74 37.03 -6.90
C PHE A 9 16.99 35.51 -6.84
N ALA A 10 17.31 35.04 -5.64
CA ALA A 10 17.27 33.62 -5.34
C ALA A 10 15.80 33.19 -5.29
N LEU A 11 15.26 32.81 -6.46
CA LEU A 11 13.95 32.19 -6.56
C LEU A 11 14.08 30.73 -6.11
N GLY A 12 14.06 30.54 -4.79
CA GLY A 12 13.96 29.22 -4.17
C GLY A 12 12.65 28.56 -4.58
N LEU A 13 12.73 27.59 -5.49
CA LEU A 13 11.64 26.67 -5.78
C LEU A 13 11.37 25.86 -4.51
N PHE A 14 10.35 26.27 -3.76
CA PHE A 14 9.73 25.49 -2.70
C PHE A 14 9.15 24.22 -3.33
N ALA A 15 9.92 23.13 -3.32
CA ALA A 15 9.35 21.80 -3.47
C ALA A 15 8.58 21.51 -2.18
N ALA A 16 7.28 21.79 -2.18
CA ALA A 16 6.38 21.32 -1.14
C ALA A 16 6.34 19.78 -1.23
N ALA A 17 7.24 19.12 -0.51
CA ALA A 17 7.09 17.73 -0.16
C ALA A 17 5.91 17.67 0.81
N SER A 18 4.70 17.57 0.27
CA SER A 18 3.54 17.18 1.06
C SER A 18 3.86 15.80 1.64
N ALA A 19 4.19 15.78 2.92
CA ALA A 19 4.35 14.57 3.72
C ALA A 19 2.97 13.93 3.89
N ASN A 20 2.43 13.41 2.80
CA ASN A 20 1.31 12.48 2.84
C ASN A 20 1.92 11.18 3.37
N ALA A 21 1.54 10.79 4.58
CA ALA A 21 2.06 9.60 5.23
C ALA A 21 1.63 8.38 4.41
N VAL A 22 2.52 7.94 3.53
CA VAL A 22 2.55 6.59 2.98
C VAL A 22 3.58 5.84 3.83
N SER A 23 3.38 4.55 4.08
CA SER A 23 4.27 3.76 4.94
C SER A 23 5.68 3.53 4.35
N TRP A 24 6.06 4.22 3.27
CA TRP A 24 7.30 4.04 2.52
C TRP A 24 7.77 5.33 1.81
N ASP A 25 9.01 5.32 1.34
CA ASP A 25 9.69 6.49 0.76
C ASP A 25 9.22 6.78 -0.67
N CYS A 26 8.34 7.78 -0.81
CA CYS A 26 7.79 8.22 -2.09
C CYS A 26 8.81 8.68 -3.13
N THR A 27 10.03 9.03 -2.73
CA THR A 27 11.09 9.37 -3.70
C THR A 27 11.55 8.15 -4.50
N LYS A 28 11.22 6.94 -4.03
CA LYS A 28 11.55 5.67 -4.69
C LYS A 28 10.41 5.12 -5.56
N ALA A 29 9.30 5.86 -5.70
CA ALA A 29 8.15 5.45 -6.50
C ALA A 29 8.53 5.27 -7.99
N ARG A 30 8.34 4.07 -8.53
CA ARG A 30 8.66 3.73 -9.93
C ARG A 30 7.40 3.54 -10.76
N SER A 31 6.44 2.77 -10.24
CA SER A 31 5.26 2.38 -10.99
C SER A 31 4.19 3.47 -11.04
N TYR A 32 3.26 3.33 -11.99
CA TYR A 32 2.10 4.23 -12.08
C TYR A 32 1.36 4.26 -10.74
N SER A 33 1.06 3.09 -10.19
CA SER A 33 0.33 2.91 -8.95
C SER A 33 1.08 3.54 -7.77
N GLU A 34 2.39 3.27 -7.65
CA GLU A 34 3.25 3.87 -6.60
C GLU A 34 3.24 5.39 -6.62
N LYS A 35 3.43 5.99 -7.80
CA LYS A 35 3.42 7.46 -7.95
C LYS A 35 2.05 8.04 -7.63
N LEU A 36 1.00 7.36 -8.08
CA LEU A 36 -0.38 7.78 -7.84
C LEU A 36 -0.72 7.76 -6.34
N ILE A 37 -0.31 6.72 -5.61
CA ILE A 37 -0.52 6.60 -4.17
C ILE A 37 0.21 7.73 -3.43
N CYS A 38 1.46 8.01 -3.80
CA CYS A 38 2.24 9.11 -3.21
C CYS A 38 1.63 10.50 -3.47
N ALA A 39 0.93 10.67 -4.58
CA ALA A 39 0.31 11.94 -4.96
C ALA A 39 -1.14 12.11 -4.43
N SER A 40 -1.77 11.05 -3.90
CA SER A 40 -3.18 11.05 -3.51
C SER A 40 -3.36 10.70 -2.03
N PRO A 41 -3.80 11.66 -1.18
CA PRO A 41 -4.05 11.39 0.24
C PRO A 41 -5.07 10.27 0.49
N ASP A 42 -6.07 10.12 -0.39
CA ASP A 42 -7.09 9.09 -0.23
C ASP A 42 -6.54 7.71 -0.55
N LEU A 43 -5.73 7.56 -1.61
CA LEU A 43 -5.06 6.30 -1.91
C LEU A 43 -3.99 5.96 -0.86
N SER A 44 -3.32 6.96 -0.29
CA SER A 44 -2.40 6.76 0.84
C SER A 44 -3.11 6.15 2.05
N LYS A 45 -4.31 6.63 2.39
CA LYS A 45 -5.13 6.04 3.47
C LYS A 45 -5.56 4.60 3.15
N MET A 46 -5.89 4.32 1.88
CA MET A 46 -6.20 2.96 1.45
C MET A 46 -4.98 2.04 1.58
N ASP A 47 -3.77 2.56 1.29
CA ASP A 47 -2.50 1.85 1.47
C ASP A 47 -2.25 1.49 2.94
N ASP A 48 -2.39 2.46 3.84
CA ASP A 48 -2.24 2.25 5.28
C ASP A 48 -3.25 1.22 5.81
N HIS A 49 -4.51 1.32 5.40
CA HIS A 49 -5.55 0.37 5.79
C HIS A 49 -5.23 -1.04 5.31
N LEU A 50 -4.87 -1.19 4.02
CA LEU A 50 -4.54 -2.47 3.45
C LEU A 50 -3.30 -3.09 4.14
N ALA A 51 -2.30 -2.28 4.50
CA ALA A 51 -1.12 -2.73 5.23
C ALA A 51 -1.48 -3.36 6.58
N MET A 52 -2.44 -2.77 7.31
CA MET A 52 -2.94 -3.34 8.56
C MET A 52 -3.63 -4.69 8.37
N THR A 53 -4.48 -4.83 7.36
CA THR A 53 -5.19 -6.09 7.07
C THR A 53 -4.23 -7.14 6.52
N TYR A 54 -3.30 -6.76 5.66
CA TYR A 54 -2.21 -7.62 5.17
C TYR A 54 -1.42 -8.23 6.32
N GLU A 55 -0.96 -7.42 7.29
CA GLU A 55 -0.17 -7.92 8.42
C GLU A 55 -0.98 -8.88 9.32
N LYS A 56 -2.30 -8.67 9.45
CA LYS A 56 -3.19 -9.64 10.11
C LYS A 56 -3.28 -10.96 9.32
N ALA A 57 -3.48 -10.91 8.01
CA ALA A 57 -3.55 -12.09 7.14
C ALA A 57 -2.23 -12.87 7.13
N LYS A 58 -1.10 -12.16 7.09
CA LYS A 58 0.25 -12.73 7.19
C LYS A 58 0.45 -13.49 8.50
N ARG A 59 0.07 -12.91 9.64
CA ARG A 59 0.12 -13.60 10.94
C ARG A 59 -0.82 -14.81 10.96
N ALA A 60 -2.05 -14.65 10.49
CA ALA A 60 -3.07 -15.71 10.50
C ALA A 60 -2.68 -16.93 9.64
N THR A 61 -1.89 -16.72 8.59
CA THR A 61 -1.39 -17.79 7.71
C THR A 61 -0.01 -18.32 8.10
N GLY A 62 0.60 -17.79 9.17
CA GLY A 62 1.98 -18.10 9.54
C GLY A 62 2.99 -17.71 8.45
N ASN A 63 2.66 -16.73 7.60
CA ASN A 63 3.47 -16.29 6.47
C ASN A 63 3.88 -17.46 5.54
N SER A 64 2.94 -18.37 5.28
CA SER A 64 3.18 -19.58 4.49
C SER A 64 3.66 -19.29 3.06
N ALA A 65 4.30 -20.26 2.43
CA ALA A 65 4.75 -20.13 1.03
C ALA A 65 3.58 -19.84 0.07
N VAL A 66 2.40 -20.42 0.33
CA VAL A 66 1.17 -20.18 -0.42
C VAL A 66 0.73 -18.73 -0.27
N PHE A 67 0.73 -18.19 0.96
CA PHE A 67 0.40 -16.78 1.20
C PHE A 67 1.39 -15.84 0.49
N LYS A 68 2.70 -16.08 0.60
CA LYS A 68 3.72 -15.26 -0.09
C LYS A 68 3.54 -15.27 -1.61
N LYS A 69 3.23 -16.43 -2.20
CA LYS A 69 2.94 -16.54 -3.63
C LYS A 69 1.72 -15.69 -4.01
N PHE A 70 0.63 -15.84 -3.26
CA PHE A 70 -0.58 -15.05 -3.44
C PHE A 70 -0.32 -13.55 -3.32
N GLN A 71 0.40 -13.11 -2.29
CA GLN A 71 0.82 -11.71 -2.10
C GLN A 71 1.56 -11.16 -3.31
N ASN A 72 2.55 -11.91 -3.81
CA ASN A 72 3.36 -11.49 -4.94
C ASN A 72 2.53 -11.37 -6.23
N GLU A 73 1.63 -12.31 -6.47
CA GLU A 73 0.71 -12.25 -7.61
C GLU A 73 -0.26 -11.07 -7.47
N ASN A 74 -0.79 -10.83 -6.28
CA ASN A 74 -1.66 -9.68 -6.01
C ASN A 74 -0.93 -8.35 -6.22
N TRP A 75 0.31 -8.23 -5.73
CA TRP A 75 1.15 -7.04 -5.97
C TRP A 75 1.43 -6.83 -7.45
N LYS A 76 1.76 -7.88 -8.22
CA LYS A 76 1.97 -7.75 -9.68
C LYS A 76 0.75 -7.18 -10.41
N ARG A 77 -0.47 -7.56 -10.01
CA ARG A 77 -1.71 -6.99 -10.59
C ARG A 77 -1.83 -5.48 -10.37
N ARG A 78 -1.40 -4.97 -9.21
CA ARG A 78 -1.32 -3.52 -8.97
C ARG A 78 -0.39 -2.84 -9.96
N GLU A 79 0.74 -3.48 -10.28
CA GLU A 79 1.76 -2.93 -11.18
C GLU A 79 1.31 -2.88 -12.65
N GLU A 80 0.27 -3.64 -12.99
CA GLU A 80 -0.38 -3.64 -14.32
C GLU A 80 -1.38 -2.47 -14.48
N CYS A 81 -1.82 -1.84 -13.39
CA CYS A 81 -2.79 -0.73 -13.47
C CYS A 81 -2.25 0.50 -14.22
N ARG A 82 -3.15 1.14 -14.96
CA ARG A 82 -2.88 2.36 -15.76
C ARG A 82 -3.91 3.47 -15.55
N SER A 83 -4.83 3.29 -14.60
CA SER A 83 -5.86 4.26 -14.26
C SER A 83 -6.09 4.30 -12.76
N ILE A 84 -6.62 5.43 -12.26
CA ILE A 84 -6.99 5.58 -10.85
C ILE A 84 -8.03 4.55 -10.46
N GLY A 85 -9.06 4.34 -11.30
CA GLY A 85 -10.10 3.34 -11.06
C GLY A 85 -9.54 1.92 -10.87
N CYS A 86 -8.57 1.51 -11.71
CA CYS A 86 -7.91 0.21 -11.55
C CYS A 86 -7.22 0.06 -10.19
N VAL A 87 -6.51 1.10 -9.73
CA VAL A 87 -5.81 1.07 -8.44
C VAL A 87 -6.80 1.04 -7.27
N VAL A 88 -7.90 1.79 -7.35
CA VAL A 88 -8.99 1.76 -6.37
C VAL A 88 -9.62 0.37 -6.29
N ASP A 89 -9.98 -0.22 -7.43
CA ASP A 89 -10.56 -1.56 -7.51
C ASP A 89 -9.60 -2.62 -6.96
N TRP A 90 -8.29 -2.46 -7.23
CA TRP A 90 -7.26 -3.33 -6.67
C TRP A 90 -7.22 -3.27 -5.14
N TYR A 91 -7.30 -2.08 -4.54
CA TYR A 91 -7.34 -1.95 -3.07
C TYR A 91 -8.56 -2.64 -2.48
N GLN A 92 -9.76 -2.39 -3.03
CA GLN A 92 -11.01 -2.99 -2.55
C GLN A 92 -10.97 -4.51 -2.65
N THR A 93 -10.48 -5.03 -3.79
CA THR A 93 -10.33 -6.47 -4.03
C THR A 93 -9.31 -7.10 -3.08
N SER A 94 -8.16 -6.44 -2.87
CA SER A 94 -7.11 -6.91 -1.97
C SER A 94 -7.57 -6.96 -0.51
N GLU A 95 -8.31 -5.95 -0.07
CA GLU A 95 -8.92 -5.89 1.25
C GLU A 95 -9.88 -7.07 1.48
N ALA A 96 -10.73 -7.36 0.50
CA ALA A 96 -11.66 -8.50 0.55
C ALA A 96 -10.91 -9.83 0.63
N TYR A 97 -9.85 -10.01 -0.16
CA TYR A 97 -9.03 -11.23 -0.10
C TYR A 97 -8.37 -11.44 1.26
N TYR A 98 -7.73 -10.42 1.82
CA TYR A 98 -7.06 -10.55 3.12
C TYR A 98 -8.05 -10.77 4.26
N SER A 99 -9.19 -10.08 4.22
CA SER A 99 -10.28 -10.29 5.19
C SER A 99 -10.81 -11.72 5.15
N GLU A 100 -10.99 -12.29 3.96
CA GLU A 100 -11.43 -13.69 3.81
C GLU A 100 -10.37 -14.69 4.31
N ILE A 101 -9.08 -14.43 4.05
CA ILE A 101 -7.98 -15.24 4.60
C ILE A 101 -8.01 -15.24 6.13
N ILE A 102 -8.16 -14.07 6.76
CA ILE A 102 -8.26 -13.94 8.21
C ILE A 102 -9.47 -14.71 8.74
N ARG A 103 -10.63 -14.57 8.10
CA ARG A 103 -11.87 -15.27 8.50
C ARG A 103 -11.72 -16.79 8.42
N ARG A 104 -11.12 -17.32 7.36
CA ARG A 104 -10.87 -18.76 7.22
C ARG A 104 -9.90 -19.29 8.28
N ALA A 105 -8.84 -18.54 8.56
CA ALA A 105 -7.85 -18.93 9.57
C ALA A 105 -8.45 -18.95 10.99
N THR A 106 -9.28 -17.95 11.33
CA THR A 106 -9.96 -17.87 12.64
C THR A 106 -11.07 -18.91 12.81
N GLY A 107 -11.83 -19.19 11.75
CA GLY A 107 -12.84 -20.26 11.73
C GLY A 107 -12.21 -21.65 11.86
N GLY A 108 -11.09 -21.91 11.19
CA GLY A 108 -10.34 -23.16 11.29
C GLY A 108 -9.72 -23.39 12.67
N ALA A 109 -9.23 -22.33 13.32
CA ALA A 109 -8.73 -22.40 14.70
C ALA A 109 -9.85 -22.76 15.70
N SER A 110 -11.05 -22.19 15.51
CA SER A 110 -12.22 -22.46 16.35
C SER A 110 -12.74 -23.89 16.20
N ALA A 111 -12.69 -24.46 14.99
CA ALA A 111 -13.06 -25.86 14.75
C ALA A 111 -12.05 -26.84 15.36
N ARG A 112 -10.74 -26.54 15.29
CA ARG A 112 -9.68 -27.40 15.85
C ARG A 112 -9.70 -27.42 17.39
N GLY A 113 -10.08 -26.32 18.04
CA GLY A 113 -10.21 -26.25 19.50
C GLY A 113 -11.38 -27.04 20.09
N GLN A 114 -12.40 -27.37 19.29
CA GLN A 114 -13.57 -28.14 19.74
C GLN A 114 -13.39 -29.65 19.60
N ALA A 115 -12.53 -30.11 18.67
CA ALA A 115 -12.26 -31.53 18.46
C ALA A 115 -11.33 -32.17 19.52
N GLY A 116 -10.90 -31.41 20.55
CA GLY A 116 -9.94 -31.84 21.57
C GLY A 116 -10.44 -31.79 23.01
N ARG A 117 -11.75 -31.66 23.25
CA ARG A 117 -12.32 -31.76 24.61
C ARG A 117 -12.84 -33.19 24.84
N PRO A 118 -12.36 -33.92 25.87
CA PRO A 118 -12.89 -35.23 26.24
C PRO A 118 -14.35 -35.15 26.71
#